data_AF-A0A5P9D8C9-F1
#
_entry.id   AF-A0A5P9D8C9-F1
#
_cell.length_a   1.000
_cell.length_b   1.000
_cell.length_c   1.000
_cell.angle_alpha   90.00
_cell.angle_beta   90.00
_cell.angle_gamma   90.00
#
_symmetry.space_group_name_H-M   'P 1'
#
loop_
_entity.id
_entity.type
_entity.pdbx_description
1 polymer ?
#
loop_
_entity_poly.entity_id
_entity_poly.type
_entity_poly.pdbx_seq_one_letter_code
_entity_poly.pdbx_strand_id
1 'polypeptide(L)'
;MSTRSPFFRVLAAAAVFLTGLQTVSANEPDPADTGDLPGFGIWGPAYKLRNVPNGMRLVVRAQGSRSAETVGSLARSASEVLVLNCSPEIVPLTFENASPEGKRELLGGVWCQIDHYGMTGFVPGIYLDPILNR
;
A
#
# COMPACT_ATOMS: atom_id res chain seq x y z
N MET A 1 -53.42 -5.20 4.94
CA MET A 1 -52.65 -5.17 6.19
C MET A 1 -51.47 -4.22 5.95
N SER A 2 -51.44 -2.91 6.21
CA SER A 2 -52.05 -2.01 7.20
C SER A 2 -51.74 -2.36 8.65
N THR A 3 -50.59 -1.89 9.13
CA THR A 3 -50.37 -1.48 10.52
C THR A 3 -49.52 -0.22 10.52
N ARG A 4 -50.07 0.81 11.19
CA ARG A 4 -49.59 2.17 11.34
C ARG A 4 -48.88 2.32 12.70
N SER A 5 -47.94 3.29 12.75
CA SER A 5 -47.70 4.22 13.88
C SER A 5 -47.00 3.68 15.15
N PRO A 6 -46.56 4.57 16.10
CA PRO A 6 -46.24 6.01 16.02
C PRO A 6 -44.93 6.45 16.76
N PHE A 7 -44.50 7.67 16.43
CA PHE A 7 -43.97 8.73 17.31
C PHE A 7 -43.74 8.41 18.80
N PHE A 8 -42.56 8.78 19.33
CA PHE A 8 -42.46 9.47 20.63
C PHE A 8 -41.26 10.42 20.68
N ARG A 9 -41.55 11.65 21.12
CA ARG A 9 -40.64 12.76 21.42
C ARG A 9 -39.87 12.50 22.72
N VAL A 10 -38.65 13.01 22.86
CA VAL A 10 -38.21 13.69 24.11
C VAL A 10 -37.25 14.83 23.77
N LEU A 11 -37.68 16.06 24.08
CA LEU A 11 -36.82 17.21 24.37
C LEU A 11 -36.29 17.08 25.80
N ALA A 12 -35.00 17.34 26.02
CA ALA A 12 -34.43 17.83 27.29
C ALA A 12 -32.98 18.26 27.00
N ALA A 13 -32.61 19.54 27.06
CA ALA A 13 -32.46 20.42 28.22
C ALA A 13 -30.96 20.61 28.52
N ALA A 14 -30.59 21.88 28.65
CA ALA A 14 -29.24 22.39 28.79
C ALA A 14 -28.57 21.96 30.10
N ALA A 15 -27.24 21.79 30.05
CA ALA A 15 -26.38 21.96 31.20
C ALA A 15 -25.12 22.73 30.77
N VAL A 16 -25.06 23.98 31.24
CA VAL A 16 -23.91 24.85 31.26
C VAL A 16 -22.88 24.25 32.23
N PHE A 17 -21.65 24.02 31.77
CA PHE A 17 -20.51 23.87 32.66
C PHE A 17 -19.55 25.04 32.43
N LEU A 18 -19.50 25.88 33.47
CA LEU A 18 -18.52 26.93 33.68
C LEU A 18 -17.13 26.33 33.95
N THR A 19 -16.13 27.14 33.58
CA THR A 19 -14.81 27.25 34.22
C THR A 19 -13.86 26.06 34.09
N GLY A 20 -13.07 26.10 33.02
CA GLY A 20 -11.69 25.59 33.01
C GLY A 20 -10.79 26.59 32.29
N LEU A 21 -10.40 27.68 32.96
CA LEU A 21 -9.29 28.51 32.52
C LEU A 21 -8.00 27.71 32.79
N GLN A 22 -7.66 26.79 31.89
CA GLN A 22 -6.31 26.24 31.86
C GLN A 22 -5.43 27.28 31.16
N THR A 23 -4.50 27.84 31.92
CA THR A 23 -3.34 28.56 31.40
C THR A 23 -2.70 27.70 30.31
N VAL A 24 -2.91 28.07 29.05
CA VAL A 24 -2.08 27.60 27.94
C VAL A 24 -0.72 28.22 28.22
N SER A 25 0.11 27.46 28.93
CA SER A 25 1.55 27.69 28.94
C SER A 25 1.95 27.69 27.48
N ALA A 26 2.35 28.86 26.98
CA ALA A 26 3.04 28.98 25.73
C ALA A 26 4.36 28.21 25.88
N ASN A 27 4.30 26.90 25.66
CA ASN A 27 5.47 26.18 25.20
C ASN A 27 5.74 26.77 23.81
N GLU A 28 6.72 27.67 23.76
CA GLU A 28 7.37 28.02 22.52
C GLU A 28 7.70 26.70 21.81
N PRO A 29 7.24 26.48 20.56
CA PRO A 29 7.60 25.29 19.82
C PRO A 29 9.13 25.27 19.74
N ASP A 30 9.75 24.24 20.30
CA ASP A 30 11.17 23.99 20.15
C ASP A 30 11.46 23.92 18.64
N PRO A 31 12.34 24.76 18.08
CA PRO A 31 12.70 24.68 16.67
C PRO A 31 13.33 23.33 16.28
N ALA A 32 13.61 22.43 17.23
CA ALA A 32 14.06 21.07 16.98
C ALA A 32 13.00 20.13 16.35
N ASP A 33 11.70 20.46 16.38
CA ASP A 33 10.65 19.60 15.80
C ASP A 33 10.29 19.94 14.33
N THR A 34 11.00 20.87 13.69
CA THR A 34 10.85 21.15 12.23
C THR A 34 11.74 20.23 11.39
N GLY A 35 11.86 18.97 11.82
CA GLY A 35 12.63 17.91 11.15
C GLY A 35 11.78 16.74 10.70
N ASP A 36 10.45 16.86 10.76
CA ASP A 36 9.49 15.88 10.24
C ASP A 36 9.43 16.00 8.71
N LEU A 37 10.57 15.71 8.06
CA LEU A 37 10.64 15.49 6.63
C LEU A 37 9.65 14.36 6.33
N PRO A 38 8.67 14.56 5.42
CA PRO A 38 7.77 13.49 5.03
C PRO A 38 8.62 12.30 4.62
N GLY A 39 8.40 11.16 5.31
CA GLY A 39 9.22 9.96 5.21
C GLY A 39 9.63 9.74 3.76
N PHE A 40 10.95 9.77 3.54
CA PHE A 40 11.59 9.64 2.24
C PHE A 40 10.80 8.64 1.39
N GLY A 41 10.25 9.13 0.27
CA GLY A 41 9.54 8.29 -0.68
C GLY A 41 10.38 7.04 -0.92
N ILE A 42 9.81 5.88 -0.65
CA ILE A 42 10.47 4.61 -0.94
C ILE A 42 10.54 4.52 -2.47
N TRP A 43 11.59 5.10 -3.03
CA TRP A 43 11.91 5.05 -4.45
C TRP A 43 12.50 3.65 -4.73
N GLY A 44 11.62 2.66 -4.79
CA GLY A 44 11.97 1.37 -5.38
C GLY A 44 12.16 1.52 -6.90
N PRO A 45 12.93 0.63 -7.54
CA PRO A 45 13.01 0.61 -8.99
C PRO A 45 11.63 0.34 -9.59
N ALA A 46 11.38 0.83 -10.80
CA ALA A 46 10.26 0.36 -11.60
C ALA A 46 10.48 -1.11 -11.99
N TYR A 47 9.40 -1.88 -12.18
CA TYR A 47 9.47 -3.28 -12.58
C TYR A 47 8.81 -3.51 -13.93
N LYS A 48 9.30 -4.51 -14.66
CA LYS A 48 8.65 -5.08 -15.84
C LYS A 48 8.24 -6.52 -15.56
N LEU A 49 7.27 -7.01 -16.33
CA LEU A 49 6.90 -8.41 -16.23
C LEU A 49 7.90 -9.32 -16.95
N ARG A 50 8.19 -10.46 -16.32
CA ARG A 50 8.96 -11.58 -16.86
C ARG A 50 8.16 -12.87 -16.72
N ASN A 51 8.58 -13.93 -17.40
CA ASN A 51 8.02 -15.29 -17.27
C ASN A 51 6.49 -15.42 -17.56
N VAL A 52 5.84 -14.40 -18.15
CA VAL A 52 4.46 -14.51 -18.62
C VAL A 52 4.45 -15.13 -20.03
N PRO A 53 3.76 -16.26 -20.27
CA PRO A 53 3.70 -16.90 -21.57
C PRO A 53 3.12 -15.98 -22.66
N ASN A 54 3.45 -16.26 -23.93
CA ASN A 54 2.92 -15.51 -25.06
C ASN A 54 1.39 -15.64 -25.14
N GLY A 55 0.71 -14.51 -25.39
CA GLY A 55 -0.76 -14.44 -25.44
C GLY A 55 -1.44 -14.47 -24.07
N MET A 56 -0.70 -14.62 -22.97
CA MET A 56 -1.23 -14.66 -21.61
C MET A 56 -1.11 -13.32 -20.89
N ARG A 57 -1.87 -13.20 -19.81
CA ARG A 57 -1.87 -12.07 -18.88
C ARG A 57 -1.58 -12.56 -17.48
N LEU A 58 -0.90 -11.73 -16.69
CA LEU A 58 -0.67 -12.02 -15.28
C LEU A 58 -1.90 -11.56 -14.48
N VAL A 59 -2.46 -12.47 -13.68
CA VAL A 59 -3.60 -12.16 -12.81
C VAL A 59 -3.14 -11.36 -11.60
N VAL A 60 -3.82 -10.25 -11.31
CA VAL A 60 -3.62 -9.42 -10.10
C VAL A 60 -4.70 -9.78 -9.10
N ARG A 61 -4.29 -10.05 -7.86
CA ARG A 61 -5.19 -10.56 -6.82
C ARG A 61 -5.41 -9.59 -5.69
N ALA A 62 -6.51 -9.73 -4.96
CA ALA A 62 -6.81 -8.88 -3.81
C ALA A 62 -5.84 -9.11 -2.63
N GLN A 63 -5.24 -10.30 -2.55
CA GLN A 63 -4.31 -10.70 -1.48
C GLN A 63 -3.18 -11.57 -2.04
N GLY A 64 -2.09 -11.70 -1.28
CA GLY A 64 -0.93 -12.55 -1.59
C GLY A 64 -1.19 -14.05 -1.49
N SER A 65 -2.18 -14.56 -2.22
CA SER A 65 -2.56 -15.98 -2.23
C SER A 65 -3.10 -16.40 -3.61
N ARG A 66 -2.83 -17.65 -4.00
CA ARG A 66 -3.35 -18.23 -5.25
C ARG A 66 -4.88 -18.39 -5.25
N SER A 67 -5.51 -18.45 -4.09
CA SER A 67 -6.97 -18.59 -3.94
C SER A 67 -7.70 -17.25 -3.78
N ALA A 68 -6.98 -16.14 -3.66
CA ALA A 68 -7.59 -14.82 -3.48
C ALA A 68 -8.34 -14.36 -4.72
N GLU A 69 -9.35 -13.51 -4.52
CA GLU A 69 -10.14 -12.90 -5.59
C GLU A 69 -9.25 -12.17 -6.61
N THR A 70 -9.68 -12.18 -7.87
CA THR A 70 -9.01 -11.47 -8.96
C THR A 70 -9.52 -10.03 -9.03
N VAL A 71 -8.60 -9.06 -8.91
CA VAL A 71 -8.88 -7.63 -9.04
C VAL A 71 -8.68 -7.15 -10.48
N GLY A 72 -7.76 -7.79 -11.21
CA GLY A 72 -7.48 -7.42 -12.59
C GLY A 72 -6.43 -8.29 -13.25
N SER A 73 -5.86 -7.81 -14.35
CA SER A 73 -4.80 -8.52 -15.05
C SER A 73 -3.85 -7.58 -15.80
N LEU A 74 -2.57 -7.92 -15.82
CA LEU A 74 -1.52 -7.20 -16.53
C LEU A 74 -1.16 -7.90 -17.83
N ALA A 75 -0.96 -7.13 -18.89
CA ALA A 75 -0.44 -7.64 -20.15
C ALA A 75 1.02 -8.08 -19.97
N ARG A 76 1.49 -9.08 -20.72
CA ARG A 76 2.91 -9.48 -20.74
C ARG A 76 3.87 -8.31 -20.96
N SER A 77 3.47 -7.31 -21.73
CA SER A 77 4.25 -6.10 -22.04
C SER A 77 4.16 -5.02 -20.97
N ALA A 78 3.50 -5.26 -19.83
CA ALA A 78 3.41 -4.28 -18.75
C ALA A 78 4.81 -3.99 -18.18
N SER A 79 5.10 -2.70 -18.08
CA SER A 79 6.32 -2.11 -17.53
C SER A 79 5.93 -0.97 -16.59
N GLU A 80 6.90 -0.34 -15.93
CA GLU A 80 6.61 0.71 -14.95
C GLU A 80 5.67 0.25 -13.84
N VAL A 81 5.73 -1.04 -13.48
CA VAL A 81 4.98 -1.62 -12.36
C VAL A 81 5.68 -1.16 -11.09
N LEU A 82 4.96 -0.47 -10.22
CA LEU A 82 5.46 -0.03 -8.92
C LEU A 82 5.23 -1.14 -7.91
N VAL A 83 6.26 -1.52 -7.17
CA VAL A 83 6.13 -2.46 -6.04
C VAL A 83 6.01 -1.63 -4.77
N LEU A 84 4.91 -1.83 -4.04
CA LEU A 84 4.62 -1.10 -2.79
C LEU A 84 5.13 -1.85 -1.57
N ASN A 85 4.94 -3.18 -1.53
CA ASN A 85 5.35 -4.04 -0.43
C ASN A 85 5.46 -5.49 -0.89
N CYS A 86 6.18 -6.36 -0.19
CA CYS A 86 6.21 -7.80 -0.43
C CYS A 86 6.00 -8.61 0.86
N SER A 87 5.45 -9.81 0.72
CA SER A 87 5.19 -10.76 1.80
C SER A 87 5.69 -12.16 1.40
N PRO A 88 6.63 -12.76 2.16
CA PRO A 88 7.34 -12.17 3.30
C PRO A 88 8.14 -10.91 2.90
N GLU A 89 8.43 -10.06 3.89
CA GLU A 89 9.18 -8.83 3.68
C GLU A 89 10.60 -9.15 3.16
N ILE A 90 11.02 -8.42 2.12
CA ILE A 90 12.39 -8.46 1.63
C ILE A 90 13.15 -7.35 2.33
N VAL A 91 14.20 -7.70 3.07
CA VAL A 91 15.07 -6.72 3.75
C VAL A 91 15.69 -5.78 2.71
N PRO A 92 15.43 -4.45 2.78
CA PRO A 92 15.89 -3.50 1.76
C PRO A 92 17.41 -3.53 1.54
N LEU A 93 18.20 -3.62 2.61
CA LEU A 93 19.66 -3.69 2.51
C LEU A 93 20.14 -4.96 1.79
N THR A 94 19.44 -6.08 1.98
CA THR A 94 19.74 -7.33 1.28
C THR A 94 19.37 -7.24 -0.19
N PHE A 95 18.25 -6.58 -0.51
CA PHE A 95 17.84 -6.35 -1.89
C PHE A 95 18.83 -5.44 -2.61
N GLU A 96 19.20 -4.29 -2.04
CA GLU A 96 20.08 -3.32 -2.69
C GLU A 96 21.49 -3.87 -2.95
N ASN A 97 22.04 -4.65 -2.02
CA ASN A 97 23.36 -5.25 -2.17
C ASN A 97 23.37 -6.53 -3.04
N ALA A 98 22.20 -7.06 -3.41
CA ALA A 98 22.13 -8.25 -4.23
C ALA A 98 22.49 -7.97 -5.70
N SER A 99 23.12 -8.95 -6.35
CA SER A 99 23.30 -8.96 -7.81
C SER A 99 21.93 -8.95 -8.51
N PRO A 100 21.87 -8.60 -9.81
CA PRO A 100 20.62 -8.68 -10.57
C PRO A 100 19.96 -10.07 -10.49
N GLU A 101 20.74 -11.14 -10.49
CA GLU A 101 20.28 -12.51 -10.29
C GLU A 101 19.75 -12.71 -8.86
N GLY A 102 20.50 -12.26 -7.84
CA GLY A 102 20.07 -12.34 -6.44
C GLY A 102 18.79 -11.57 -6.16
N LYS A 103 18.58 -10.40 -6.78
CA LYS A 103 17.32 -9.64 -6.71
C LYS A 103 16.14 -10.47 -7.22
N ARG A 104 16.33 -11.23 -8.31
CA ARG A 104 15.29 -12.12 -8.85
C ARG A 104 15.03 -13.31 -7.95
N GLU A 105 16.06 -13.86 -7.32
CA GLU A 105 15.92 -14.96 -6.36
C GLU A 105 15.12 -14.53 -5.13
N LEU A 106 15.43 -13.35 -4.57
CA LEU A 106 14.68 -12.75 -3.45
C LEU A 106 13.20 -12.55 -3.80
N LEU A 107 12.89 -12.16 -5.03
CA LEU A 107 11.52 -11.98 -5.52
C LEU A 107 10.80 -13.32 -5.78
N GLY A 108 11.54 -14.38 -6.11
CA GLY A 108 10.97 -15.65 -6.57
C GLY A 108 10.04 -16.35 -5.58
N GLY A 109 10.25 -16.12 -4.27
CA GLY A 109 9.50 -16.76 -3.19
C GLY A 109 8.42 -15.91 -2.54
N VAL A 110 8.20 -14.67 -2.99
CA VAL A 110 7.32 -13.71 -2.29
C VAL A 110 6.11 -13.31 -3.12
N TRP A 111 5.08 -12.77 -2.46
CA TRP A 111 4.01 -12.03 -3.09
C TRP A 111 4.25 -10.55 -2.93
N CYS A 112 4.16 -9.78 -4.01
CA CYS A 112 4.35 -8.35 -3.96
C CYS A 112 3.05 -7.62 -4.28
N GLN A 113 2.71 -6.66 -3.41
CA GLN A 113 1.70 -5.66 -3.68
C GLN A 113 2.27 -4.67 -4.70
N ILE A 114 1.49 -4.42 -5.73
CA ILE A 114 1.87 -3.56 -6.84
C ILE A 114 0.83 -2.47 -7.06
N ASP A 115 1.27 -1.38 -7.70
CA ASP A 115 0.41 -0.42 -8.36
C ASP A 115 0.80 -0.30 -9.85
N HIS A 116 -0.20 -0.28 -10.73
CA HIS A 116 0.00 -0.06 -12.16
C HIS A 116 -1.22 0.62 -12.77
N TYR A 117 -1.05 1.88 -13.20
CA TYR A 117 -2.12 2.75 -13.70
C TYR A 117 -3.36 2.81 -12.79
N GLY A 118 -3.14 2.91 -11.47
CA GLY A 118 -4.21 3.00 -10.47
C GLY A 118 -4.89 1.68 -10.12
N MET A 119 -4.42 0.56 -10.68
CA MET A 119 -4.82 -0.79 -10.25
C MET A 119 -3.85 -1.28 -9.19
N THR A 120 -4.34 -1.43 -7.96
CA THR A 120 -3.56 -1.99 -6.84
C THR A 120 -3.96 -3.43 -6.57
N GLY A 121 -2.98 -4.31 -6.32
CA GLY A 121 -3.22 -5.68 -5.88
C GLY A 121 -1.93 -6.47 -5.75
N PHE A 122 -2.01 -7.79 -5.67
CA PHE A 122 -0.90 -8.68 -5.39
C PHE A 122 -0.57 -9.57 -6.59
N VAL A 123 0.72 -9.75 -6.84
CA VAL A 123 1.26 -10.67 -7.84
C VAL A 123 2.42 -11.49 -7.26
N PRO A 124 2.69 -12.71 -7.77
CA PRO A 124 3.89 -13.44 -7.37
C PRO A 124 5.15 -12.75 -7.87
N GLY A 125 6.15 -12.55 -7.00
CA GLY A 125 7.37 -11.82 -7.31
C GLY A 125 8.23 -12.47 -8.40
N ILE A 126 8.09 -13.78 -8.65
CA ILE A 126 8.76 -14.49 -9.77
C ILE A 126 8.43 -13.91 -11.16
N TYR A 127 7.34 -13.14 -11.28
CA TYR A 127 6.96 -12.46 -12.52
C TYR A 127 7.50 -11.02 -12.61
N LEU A 128 8.20 -10.52 -11.60
CA LEU A 128 8.75 -9.18 -11.57
C LEU A 128 10.25 -9.20 -11.91
N ASP A 129 10.68 -8.26 -12.74
CA ASP A 129 12.09 -8.02 -13.05
C ASP A 129 12.38 -6.53 -12.85
N PRO A 130 13.32 -6.16 -11.95
CA PRO A 130 13.66 -4.76 -11.73
C PRO A 130 14.19 -4.12 -13.01
N ILE A 131 13.65 -2.96 -13.38
CA ILE A 131 14.19 -2.09 -14.42
C ILE A 131 15.32 -1.30 -13.77
N LEU A 132 16.52 -1.90 -13.80
CA LEU A 132 17.75 -1.21 -13.40
C LEU A 132 18.12 -0.27 -14.54
N ASN A 133 17.64 0.99 -14.49
CA ASN A 133 18.21 2.03 -15.32
C ASN A 133 19.68 2.19 -14.90
N ARG A 134 20.60 1.80 -15.79
CA ARG A 134 22.02 2.09 -15.66
C ARG A 134 22.28 3.54 -16.01
#